data_AF-A0A966PB52-F1
#
_entry.id   AF-A0A966PB52-F1
#
_cell.length_a   1.000
_cell.length_b   1.000
_cell.length_c   1.000
_cell.angle_alpha   90.00
_cell.angle_beta   90.00
_cell.angle_gamma   90.00
#
_symmetry.space_group_name_H-M   'P 1'
#
loop_
_entity.id
_entity.type
_entity.pdbx_description
1 polymer ?
#
loop_
_entity_poly.entity_id
_entity_poly.type
_entity_poly.pdbx_seq_one_letter_code
_entity_poly.pdbx_strand_id
1 'polypeptide(L)' 'QDHAFLTQGGVFAQDLIDTWIAFKRKEEVDYVRLRPHPAEFELYFDI' A
#
# COMPACT_ATOMS: atom_id res chain seq x y z
N GLN A 1 9.91 4.40 10.18
CA GLN A 1 10.49 4.59 11.52
C GLN A 1 9.75 3.81 12.61
N ASP A 2 8.82 2.90 12.25
CA ASP A 2 8.10 2.03 13.20
C ASP A 2 8.11 0.56 12.70
N HIS A 3 9.31 -0.01 12.54
CA HIS A 3 9.50 -1.41 12.12
C HIS A 3 10.68 -2.10 12.83
N ALA A 4 11.24 -1.46 13.87
CA ALA A 4 12.39 -1.97 14.59
C ALA A 4 12.12 -3.35 15.23
N PHE A 5 10.89 -3.57 15.71
CA PHE A 5 10.43 -4.84 16.27
C PHE A 5 10.42 -5.99 15.25
N LEU A 6 10.24 -5.69 13.95
CA LEU A 6 10.29 -6.68 12.88
C LEU A 6 11.74 -7.06 12.54
N THR A 7 12.64 -6.09 12.59
CA THR A 7 14.07 -6.31 12.30
C THR A 7 14.85 -6.91 13.47
N GLN A 8 14.25 -6.95 14.67
CA GLN A 8 14.90 -7.47 15.87
C GLN A 8 15.26 -8.95 15.70
N GLY A 9 16.51 -9.29 15.97
CA GLY A 9 17.01 -10.67 15.84
C GLY A 9 17.18 -11.15 14.40
N GLY A 10 17.09 -10.25 13.41
CA GLY A 10 17.25 -10.60 11.99
C GLY A 10 16.08 -11.40 11.41
N VAL A 11 14.91 -11.38 12.06
CA VAL A 11 13.71 -12.10 11.61
C VAL A 11 13.24 -11.57 10.25
N PHE A 12 13.18 -10.25 10.11
CA PHE A 12 12.96 -9.58 8.83
C PHE A 12 14.17 -8.73 8.49
N ALA A 13 14.77 -8.99 7.34
CA ALA A 13 15.81 -8.14 6.80
C ALA A 13 15.20 -6.82 6.29
N GLN A 14 15.96 -5.73 6.39
CA GLN A 14 15.45 -4.40 6.03
C GLN A 14 15.08 -4.31 4.54
N ASP A 15 15.89 -4.92 3.67
CA ASP A 15 15.67 -4.98 2.23
C ASP A 15 14.38 -5.71 1.85
N LEU A 16 14.02 -6.76 2.59
CA LEU A 16 12.75 -7.48 2.42
C LEU A 16 11.56 -6.57 2.72
N ILE A 17 11.62 -5.81 3.82
CA ILE A 17 10.55 -4.88 4.22
C ILE A 17 10.39 -3.80 3.15
N ASP A 18 11.50 -3.22 2.70
CA ASP A 18 11.48 -2.15 1.69
C ASP A 18 10.93 -2.65 0.34
N THR A 19 11.36 -3.85 -0.08
CA THR A 19 10.87 -4.52 -1.31
C THR A 19 9.38 -4.81 -1.22
N TRP A 20 8.91 -5.31 -0.08
CA TRP A 20 7.50 -5.61 0.15
C TRP A 20 6.63 -4.34 0.08
N ILE A 21 7.08 -3.25 0.72
CA ILE A 21 6.38 -1.96 0.68
C ILE A 21 6.30 -1.45 -0.77
N ALA A 22 7.40 -1.51 -1.51
CA ALA A 22 7.44 -1.08 -2.91
C ALA A 22 6.48 -1.90 -3.78
N PHE A 23 6.50 -3.22 -3.63
CA PHE A 23 5.62 -4.15 -4.35
C PHE A 23 4.15 -3.84 -4.06
N LYS A 24 3.77 -3.76 -2.78
CA LYS A 24 2.38 -3.49 -2.37
C LYS A 24 1.88 -2.15 -2.89
N ARG A 25 2.72 -1.11 -2.85
CA ARG A 25 2.35 0.22 -3.38
C ARG A 25 2.10 0.18 -4.89
N LYS A 26 3.04 -0.42 -5.63
CA LYS A 26 3.03 -0.40 -7.10
C LYS A 26 1.97 -1.33 -7.71
N GLU A 27 1.87 -2.55 -7.21
CA GLU A 27 1.07 -3.59 -7.87
C GLU A 27 -0.37 -3.65 -7.32
N GLU A 28 -0.59 -3.28 -6.05
CA GLU A 28 -1.90 -3.40 -5.40
C GLU A 28 -2.55 -2.04 -5.13
N VAL A 29 -1.85 -1.14 -4.44
CA VAL A 29 -2.42 0.16 -4.06
C VAL A 29 -2.68 1.03 -5.29
N ASP A 30 -1.71 1.17 -6.20
CA ASP A 30 -1.89 1.98 -7.41
C ASP A 30 -2.98 1.40 -8.31
N TYR A 31 -3.10 0.07 -8.41
CA TYR A 31 -4.16 -0.59 -9.16
C TYR A 31 -5.55 -0.15 -8.67
N VAL A 32 -5.77 -0.08 -7.35
CA VAL A 32 -7.04 0.39 -6.80
C VAL A 32 -7.18 1.90 -6.93
N ARG A 33 -6.14 2.67 -6.57
CA ARG A 33 -6.16 4.14 -6.54
C ARG A 33 -6.46 4.77 -7.90
N LEU A 34 -6.03 4.14 -8.99
CA LEU A 34 -6.22 4.65 -10.35
C LEU A 34 -7.62 4.41 -10.92
N ARG A 35 -8.49 3.69 -10.21
CA ARG A 35 -9.86 3.40 -10.67
C ARG A 35 -10.87 4.03 -9.72
N PRO A 36 -11.87 4.76 -10.25
CA PRO A 36 -12.91 5.35 -9.42
C PRO A 36 -13.71 4.24 -8.73
N HIS A 37 -13.95 4.42 -7.43
CA HIS A 37 -14.80 3.52 -6.67
C HIS A 37 -16.28 3.80 -6.99
N PRO A 38 -17.18 2.78 -7.06
CA PRO A 38 -18.59 3.00 -7.41
C PRO A 38 -19.31 4.07 -6.58
N ALA A 39 -19.00 4.16 -5.28
CA ALA A 39 -19.56 5.20 -4.41
C ALA A 39 -19.16 6.64 -4.83
N GLU A 40 -18.04 6.83 -5.53
CA GLU A 40 -17.67 8.14 -6.07
C GLU A 40 -18.69 8.62 -7.12
N PHE A 41 -19.33 7.70 -7.85
CA PHE A 41 -20.38 8.06 -8.80
C PHE A 41 -21.61 8.63 -8.08
N GLU A 42 -22.05 8.01 -6.98
CA GLU A 42 -23.15 8.52 -6.15
C GLU A 42 -22.84 9.91 -5.56
N LEU A 43 -21.58 10.17 -5.24
CA LEU A 43 -21.15 11.43 -4.64
C LEU A 43 -21.00 12.58 -5.65
N TYR A 44 -20.63 12.29 -6.90
CA TYR A 44 -20.16 13.31 -7.84
C TYR A 44 -20.86 13.34 -9.20
N PHE A 45 -21.72 12.38 -9.55
CA PHE A 45 -22.31 12.31 -10.90
C PHE A 45 -23.48 13.28 -11.12
N ASP A 46 -24.30 13.54 -10.09
CA ASP A 46 -25.49 14.42 -10.19
C ASP A 46 -25.26 15.85 -9.64
N ILE A 47 -23.99 16.26 -9.45
CA ILE A 47 -23.62 17.64 -9.09
C ILE A 47 -23.65 18.55 -10.33
#